data_AF-A0A960ZN05-F1
#
_entry.id   AF-A0A960ZN05-F1
#
_cell.length_a   1.000
_cell.length_b   1.000
_cell.length_c   1.000
_cell.angle_alpha   90.00
_cell.angle_beta   90.00
_cell.angle_gamma   90.00
#
_symmetry.space_group_name_H-M   'P 1'
#
loop_
_entity.id
_entity.type
_entity.pdbx_description
1 polymer ?
#
loop_
_entity_poly.entity_id
_entity_poly.type
_entity_poly.pdbx_seq_one_letter_code
_entity_poly.pdbx_strand_id
1 'polypeptide(L)'
;CGSQLHSALAQIEEAGCGVLVYMRQEGRGIGLANKIRAYKLQEQGLDTVEANERLGFGSDLRDYGMGAQILYDLGVRKIRLMTNNPRKVVGLDGHKLEIVEKVPIRIPPNEHNERYLGTKRDKLGHLL
;
A
#
# COMPACT_ATOMS: atom_id res chain seq x y z
N CYS A 1 -5.67 3.53 6.86
CA CYS A 1 -5.38 4.07 5.51
C CYS A 1 -5.39 5.59 5.48
N GLY A 2 -6.42 6.28 6.00
CA GLY A 2 -6.45 7.75 6.02
C GLY A 2 -5.25 8.39 6.72
N SER A 3 -4.82 7.86 7.86
CA SER A 3 -3.63 8.34 8.57
C SER A 3 -2.33 8.26 7.75
N GLN A 4 -2.18 7.25 6.88
CA GLN A 4 -1.03 7.14 5.96
C GLN A 4 -1.06 8.19 4.87
N LEU A 5 -2.26 8.52 4.37
CA LEU A 5 -2.42 9.59 3.38
C LEU A 5 -2.04 10.95 3.98
N HIS A 6 -2.59 11.29 5.14
CA HIS A 6 -2.29 12.57 5.80
C HIS A 6 -0.81 12.68 6.19
N SER A 7 -0.21 11.61 6.71
CA SER A 7 1.22 11.59 7.03
C SER A 7 2.10 11.77 5.79
N ALA A 8 1.76 11.12 4.67
CA ALA A 8 2.51 11.29 3.42
C ALA A 8 2.39 12.71 2.86
N LEU A 9 1.20 13.31 2.92
CA LEU A 9 0.98 14.70 2.49
C LEU A 9 1.79 15.68 3.34
N ALA A 10 1.80 15.52 4.67
CA ALA A 10 2.60 16.36 5.57
C ALA A 10 4.10 16.24 5.29
N GLN A 11 4.61 15.03 5.05
CA GLN A 11 6.02 14.83 4.69
C GLN A 11 6.39 15.45 3.33
N ILE A 12 5.47 15.42 2.36
CA ILE A 12 5.66 16.10 1.05
C ILE A 12 5.71 17.61 1.24
N GLU A 13 4.81 18.16 2.06
CA GLU A 13 4.77 19.58 2.40
C GLU A 13 6.06 20.03 3.08
N GLU A 14 6.52 19.30 4.10
CA GLU A 14 7.78 19.57 4.81
C GLU A 14 9.00 19.52 3.88
N ALA A 15 9.02 18.60 2.91
CA ALA A 15 10.09 18.50 1.92
C ALA A 15 10.06 19.63 0.87
N GLY A 16 8.96 20.39 0.76
CA GLY A 16 8.76 21.46 -0.22
C GLY A 16 8.61 21.00 -1.66
N CYS A 17 8.80 19.70 -1.94
CA CYS A 17 8.56 19.10 -3.24
C CYS A 17 8.21 17.61 -3.10
N GLY A 18 7.27 17.14 -3.93
CA GLY A 18 6.89 15.75 -3.95
C GLY A 18 5.65 15.50 -4.81
N VAL A 19 5.36 14.21 -5.05
CA VAL A 19 4.22 13.77 -5.84
C VAL A 19 3.46 12.69 -5.06
N LEU A 20 2.14 12.85 -4.96
CA LEU A 20 1.25 11.82 -4.45
C LEU A 20 0.42 11.25 -5.60
N VAL A 21 0.67 9.99 -5.96
CA VAL A 21 -0.13 9.28 -6.97
C VAL A 21 -1.26 8.52 -6.26
N TYR A 22 -2.49 9.01 -6.43
CA TYR A 22 -3.68 8.40 -5.82
C TYR A 22 -4.29 7.32 -6.72
N MET A 23 -3.83 6.07 -6.55
CA MET A 23 -4.32 4.92 -7.33
C MET A 23 -5.69 4.46 -6.84
N ARG A 24 -6.70 4.45 -7.73
CA ARG A 24 -8.07 3.99 -7.44
C ARG A 24 -8.20 2.46 -7.45
N GLN A 25 -7.32 1.76 -6.73
CA GLN A 25 -7.30 0.28 -6.64
C GLN A 25 -7.71 -0.19 -5.23
N GLU A 26 -8.98 0.02 -4.89
CA GLU A 26 -9.55 -0.28 -3.58
C GLU A 26 -9.46 -1.79 -3.23
N GLY A 27 -9.29 -2.10 -1.94
CA GLY A 27 -9.31 -3.49 -1.45
C GLY A 27 -8.16 -4.38 -1.93
N ARG A 28 -7.04 -3.82 -2.39
CA ARG A 28 -5.99 -4.57 -3.14
C ARG A 28 -6.45 -5.06 -4.51
N GLY A 29 -7.30 -4.29 -5.20
CA GLY A 29 -7.77 -4.59 -6.54
C GLY A 29 -9.09 -5.35 -6.61
N ILE A 30 -9.59 -5.87 -5.47
CA ILE A 30 -10.87 -6.60 -5.42
C ILE A 30 -12.10 -5.68 -5.39
N GLY A 31 -11.90 -4.37 -5.20
CA GLY A 31 -12.97 -3.38 -5.12
C GLY A 31 -13.63 -3.27 -3.74
N LEU A 32 -14.44 -2.23 -3.55
CA LEU A 32 -15.03 -1.89 -2.25
C LEU A 32 -16.04 -2.94 -1.75
N ALA A 33 -16.90 -3.44 -2.64
CA ALA A 33 -17.92 -4.43 -2.27
C ALA A 33 -17.29 -5.71 -1.70
N ASN A 34 -16.23 -6.22 -2.34
CA ASN A 34 -15.53 -7.41 -1.87
C ASN A 34 -14.70 -7.14 -0.62
N LYS A 35 -14.15 -5.94 -0.47
CA LYS A 35 -13.52 -5.52 0.79
C LYS A 35 -14.49 -5.58 1.98
N ILE A 36 -15.73 -5.11 1.80
CA ILE A 36 -16.77 -5.20 2.84
C ILE A 36 -17.11 -6.67 3.14
N ARG A 37 -17.23 -7.52 2.12
CA ARG A 37 -17.44 -8.97 2.31
C ARG A 37 -16.27 -9.62 3.06
N ALA A 38 -15.03 -9.23 2.76
CA ALA A 38 -13.84 -9.72 3.44
C ALA A 38 -13.81 -9.30 4.92
N TYR A 39 -14.30 -8.10 5.26
CA TYR A 39 -14.44 -7.69 6.66
C TYR A 39 -15.43 -8.55 7.43
N LYS A 40 -16.57 -8.89 6.83
CA LYS A 40 -17.53 -9.81 7.45
C LYS A 40 -16.93 -11.19 7.74
N LEU A 41 -16.05 -11.69 6.87
CA LEU A 41 -15.32 -12.93 7.11
C LEU A 41 -14.26 -12.78 8.21
N GLN A 42 -13.61 -11.61 8.31
CA GLN A 42 -12.64 -11.34 9.37
C GLN A 42 -13.30 -11.24 10.75
N GLU A 43 -14.51 -10.69 10.83
CA GLU A 43 -15.33 -10.69 12.06
C GLU A 43 -15.66 -12.12 12.51
N GLN A 44 -15.72 -13.07 11.59
CA GLN A 44 -15.92 -14.50 11.88
C GLN A 44 -14.62 -15.22 12.25
N GLY A 45 -13.50 -14.50 12.34
CA GLY A 45 -12.23 -15.00 12.86
C GLY A 45 -11.14 -15.20 11.82
N LEU A 46 -11.45 -15.14 10.51
CA LEU A 46 -10.45 -15.27 9.45
C LEU A 46 -9.49 -14.09 9.43
N ASP A 47 -8.25 -14.30 9.01
CA ASP A 47 -7.37 -13.19 8.71
C ASP A 47 -7.63 -12.58 7.31
N THR A 48 -6.89 -11.53 6.98
CA THR A 48 -7.06 -10.81 5.70
C THR A 48 -6.73 -11.65 4.46
N VAL A 49 -5.78 -12.58 4.55
CA VAL A 49 -5.38 -13.46 3.45
C VAL A 49 -6.44 -14.55 3.29
N GLU A 50 -6.80 -15.21 4.38
CA GLU A 50 -7.81 -16.27 4.41
C GLU A 50 -9.18 -15.76 3.91
N ALA A 51 -9.59 -14.56 4.35
CA ALA A 51 -10.83 -13.94 3.89
C ALA A 51 -10.82 -13.66 2.38
N ASN A 52 -9.68 -13.24 1.82
CA ASN A 52 -9.54 -13.01 0.37
C ASN A 52 -9.55 -14.32 -0.42
N GLU A 53 -8.83 -15.34 0.04
CA GLU A 53 -8.81 -16.67 -0.57
C GLU A 53 -10.21 -17.31 -0.56
N ARG A 54 -10.94 -17.16 0.55
CA ARG A 54 -12.33 -17.63 0.67
C ARG A 54 -13.27 -16.95 -0.32
N LEU A 55 -12.97 -15.71 -0.71
CA LEU A 55 -13.70 -14.96 -1.73
C LEU A 55 -13.19 -15.22 -3.16
N GLY A 56 -12.18 -16.08 -3.34
CA GLY A 56 -11.61 -16.44 -4.63
C GLY A 56 -10.58 -15.43 -5.17
N PHE A 57 -10.04 -14.55 -4.33
CA PHE A 57 -9.05 -13.54 -4.73
C PHE A 57 -7.65 -13.86 -4.25
N GLY A 58 -6.65 -13.47 -5.04
CA GLY A 58 -5.25 -13.47 -4.62
C GLY A 58 -4.97 -12.45 -3.49
N SER A 59 -3.81 -12.60 -2.85
CA SER A 59 -3.41 -11.74 -1.72
C SER A 59 -3.23 -10.26 -2.08
N ASP A 60 -2.87 -9.95 -3.33
CA ASP A 60 -2.74 -8.59 -3.86
C ASP A 60 -2.88 -8.60 -5.40
N LEU A 61 -3.91 -7.94 -5.94
CA LEU A 61 -4.18 -7.84 -7.39
C LEU A 61 -3.87 -6.45 -7.95
N ARG A 62 -3.14 -5.62 -7.18
CA ARG A 62 -2.80 -4.26 -7.59
C ARG A 62 -1.73 -4.25 -8.66
N ASP A 63 -1.90 -3.36 -9.63
CA ASP A 63 -0.89 -3.03 -10.63
C ASP A 63 -0.20 -1.71 -10.26
N TYR A 64 1.07 -1.81 -9.85
CA TYR A 64 1.90 -0.67 -9.50
C TYR A 64 2.61 -0.05 -10.72
N GLY A 65 2.64 -0.74 -11.86
CA GLY A 65 3.29 -0.27 -13.08
C GLY A 65 2.61 0.97 -13.66
N MET A 66 1.28 1.07 -13.55
CA MET A 66 0.56 2.30 -13.88
C MET A 66 1.04 3.50 -13.05
N GLY A 67 1.27 3.31 -11.75
CA GLY A 67 1.79 4.37 -10.88
C GLY A 67 3.20 4.80 -11.29
N ALA A 68 4.04 3.83 -11.69
CA ALA A 68 5.37 4.08 -12.21
C ALA A 68 5.35 4.91 -13.52
N GLN A 69 4.47 4.55 -14.44
CA GLN A 69 4.31 5.27 -15.71
C GLN A 69 3.83 6.70 -15.50
N ILE A 70 2.88 6.94 -14.60
CA ILE A 70 2.43 8.30 -14.24
C ILE A 70 3.60 9.13 -13.72
N LEU A 71 4.41 8.58 -12.80
CA LEU A 71 5.59 9.29 -12.28
C LEU A 71 6.60 9.59 -13.38
N TYR A 72 6.86 8.63 -14.27
CA TYR A 72 7.78 8.80 -15.38
C TYR A 72 7.29 9.88 -16.36
N ASP A 73 6.01 9.91 -16.67
CA ASP A 73 5.37 10.91 -17.53
C ASP A 73 5.46 12.33 -16.93
N LEU A 74 5.31 12.45 -15.61
CA LEU A 74 5.54 13.68 -14.84
C LEU A 74 7.03 14.13 -14.79
N GLY A 75 7.93 13.41 -15.48
CA GLY A 75 9.36 13.75 -15.55
C GLY A 75 10.18 13.23 -14.37
N VAL A 76 9.58 12.46 -13.46
CA VAL A 76 10.30 11.89 -12.31
C VAL A 76 11.25 10.79 -12.78
N ARG A 77 12.49 10.80 -12.31
CA ARG A 77 13.53 9.80 -12.64
C ARG A 77 14.20 9.19 -11.41
N LYS A 78 14.45 10.01 -10.39
CA LYS A 78 14.96 9.57 -9.08
C LYS A 78 13.92 9.86 -8.00
N ILE A 79 13.66 8.90 -7.12
CA ILE A 79 12.62 9.03 -6.07
C ILE A 79 13.10 8.57 -4.71
N ARG A 80 12.69 9.33 -3.69
CA ARG A 80 12.63 8.86 -2.29
C ARG A 80 11.24 8.28 -2.09
N LEU A 81 11.14 6.95 -2.13
CA LEU A 81 9.85 6.27 -2.13
C LEU A 81 9.33 6.09 -0.70
N MET A 82 8.22 6.76 -0.39
CA MET A 82 7.49 6.55 0.86
C MET A 82 6.67 5.25 0.82
N THR A 83 7.17 4.16 1.41
CA THR A 83 6.48 2.86 1.44
C THR A 83 6.92 1.96 2.59
N ASN A 84 5.95 1.23 3.14
CA ASN A 84 6.18 0.12 4.09
C ASN A 84 6.00 -1.25 3.44
N ASN A 85 5.56 -1.29 2.18
CA ASN A 85 5.31 -2.53 1.44
C ASN A 85 6.50 -2.84 0.52
N PRO A 86 7.22 -3.95 0.72
CA PRO A 86 8.34 -4.32 -0.15
C PRO A 86 7.88 -4.66 -1.58
N ARG A 87 6.67 -5.18 -1.80
CA ARG A 87 6.15 -5.49 -3.14
C ARG A 87 5.98 -4.25 -4.01
N LYS A 88 5.73 -3.08 -3.42
CA LYS A 88 5.69 -1.80 -4.16
C LYS A 88 7.04 -1.45 -4.77
N VAL A 89 8.15 -1.87 -4.15
CA VAL A 89 9.49 -1.60 -4.64
C VAL A 89 9.75 -2.41 -5.90
N VAL A 90 9.39 -3.70 -5.88
CA VAL A 90 9.54 -4.61 -7.03
C VAL A 90 8.66 -4.17 -8.20
N GLY A 91 7.43 -3.73 -7.94
CA GLY A 91 6.50 -3.28 -8.99
C GLY A 91 6.88 -1.95 -9.67
N LEU A 92 7.92 -1.25 -9.19
CA LEU A 92 8.47 -0.05 -9.84
C LEU A 92 9.75 -0.36 -10.63
N ASP A 93 10.31 -1.56 -10.45
CA ASP A 93 11.50 -2.01 -11.17
C ASP A 93 11.18 -2.15 -12.67
N GLY A 94 12.13 -1.77 -13.54
CA GLY A 94 11.92 -1.74 -14.99
C GLY A 94 11.21 -0.50 -15.56
N HIS A 95 10.73 0.43 -14.74
CA HIS A 95 10.04 1.65 -15.20
C HIS A 95 10.93 2.90 -15.36
N LYS A 96 12.26 2.71 -15.48
CA LYS A 96 13.25 3.81 -15.55
C LYS A 96 13.13 4.82 -14.39
N LEU A 97 12.64 4.35 -13.25
CA LEU A 97 12.60 5.07 -11.98
C LEU A 97 13.67 4.49 -11.07
N GLU A 98 14.59 5.33 -10.61
CA GLU A 98 15.63 4.97 -9.65
C GLU A 98 15.13 5.30 -8.24
N ILE A 99 14.94 4.28 -7.40
CA ILE A 99 14.62 4.47 -5.99
C ILE A 99 15.92 4.73 -5.25
N VAL A 100 16.19 6.01 -4.92
CA VAL A 100 17.42 6.42 -4.22
C VAL A 100 17.32 6.25 -2.71
N GLU A 101 16.10 6.21 -2.17
CA GLU A 101 15.84 6.04 -0.74
C GLU A 101 14.46 5.43 -0.51
N LYS A 102 14.33 4.61 0.53
CA LYS A 102 13.04 4.15 1.05
C LYS A 102 12.74 4.90 2.34
N VAL A 103 11.67 5.68 2.33
CA VAL A 103 11.23 6.45 3.49
C VAL A 103 10.05 5.72 4.15
N PRO A 104 10.16 5.29 5.42
CA PRO A 104 9.06 4.58 6.09
C PRO A 104 7.93 5.57 6.47
N ILE A 105 6.68 5.13 6.32
CA ILE A 105 5.50 5.84 6.84
C ILE A 105 5.11 5.18 8.16
N ARG A 106 5.68 5.63 9.27
CA ARG A 106 5.38 5.05 10.59
C ARG A 106 4.07 5.62 11.14
N ILE A 107 3.16 4.72 11.50
CA ILE A 107 1.92 5.09 12.18
C ILE A 107 1.77 4.19 13.39
N PRO A 108 1.57 4.75 14.60
CA PRO A 108 1.35 3.93 15.77
C PRO A 108 0.08 3.07 15.57
N PRO A 109 0.15 1.77 15.89
CA PRO A 109 -1.04 0.92 15.90
C PRO A 109 -2.05 1.44 16.92
N ASN A 110 -3.32 1.10 16.71
CA ASN A 110 -4.38 1.26 17.71
C ASN A 110 -5.02 -0.11 17.98
N GLU A 111 -5.79 -0.21 19.06
CA GLU A 111 -6.38 -1.48 19.52
C GLU A 111 -7.22 -2.18 18.44
N HIS A 112 -7.83 -1.41 17.53
CA HIS A 112 -8.67 -1.96 16.45
C HIS A 112 -7.86 -2.48 15.25
N ASN A 113 -6.61 -2.06 15.07
CA ASN A 113 -5.82 -2.38 13.88
C ASN A 113 -4.58 -3.24 14.15
N GLU A 114 -4.30 -3.55 15.42
CA GLU A 114 -3.12 -4.33 15.83
C GLU A 114 -3.07 -5.70 15.16
N ARG A 115 -4.16 -6.49 15.21
CA ARG A 115 -4.25 -7.82 14.56
C ARG A 115 -4.09 -7.73 13.03
N TYR A 116 -4.64 -6.68 12.42
CA TYR A 116 -4.54 -6.42 10.98
C TYR A 116 -3.11 -6.03 10.57
N LEU A 117 -2.44 -5.21 11.37
CA LEU A 117 -1.04 -4.82 11.17
C LEU A 117 -0.09 -6.00 11.41
N GLY A 118 -0.33 -6.82 12.43
CA GLY A 118 0.39 -8.06 12.67
C GLY A 118 0.35 -9.00 11.47
N THR A 119 -0.85 -9.25 10.91
CA THR A 119 -1.02 -10.05 9.69
C THR A 119 -0.23 -9.48 8.51
N LYS A 120 -0.18 -8.15 8.36
CA LYS A 120 0.61 -7.48 7.31
C LYS A 120 2.11 -7.66 7.48
N ARG A 121 2.61 -7.63 8.71
CA ARG A 121 4.02 -7.90 9.00
C ARG A 121 4.35 -9.37 8.72
N ASP A 122 3.58 -10.28 9.32
CA ASP A 122 3.93 -11.69 9.42
C ASP A 122 3.67 -12.45 8.11
N LYS A 123 2.56 -12.15 7.41
CA LYS A 123 2.17 -12.86 6.17
C LYS A 123 2.45 -12.09 4.89
N LEU A 124 2.58 -10.75 4.96
CA LEU A 124 2.74 -9.90 3.76
C LEU A 124 4.07 -9.14 3.73
N GLY A 125 4.94 -9.32 4.73
CA GLY A 125 6.30 -8.77 4.76
C GLY A 125 6.37 -7.25 4.91
N HIS A 126 5.33 -6.60 5.43
CA HIS A 126 5.36 -5.14 5.65
C HIS A 126 6.38 -4.78 6.74
N LEU A 127 7.21 -3.75 6.49
CA LEU A 127 8.10 -3.13 7.48
C LEU A 127 7.28 -2.06 8.23
N LEU A 128 6.88 -2.35 9.47
CA LEU A 128 6.03 -1.47 10.30
C LEU A 128 6.84 -0.63 11.28
#